data_AF-A0A9R0TPY6-F1
#
_entry.id   AF-A0A9R0TPY6-F1
#
_cell.length_a   1.000
_cell.length_b   1.000
_cell.length_c   1.000
_cell.angle_alpha   90.00
_cell.angle_beta   90.00
_cell.angle_gamma   90.00
#
_symmetry.space_group_name_H-M   'P 1'
#
loop_
_entity.id
_entity.type
_entity.pdbx_description
1 polymer ?
#
loop_
_entity_poly.entity_id
_entity_poly.type
_entity_poly.pdbx_seq_one_letter_code
_entity_poly.pdbx_strand_id
1 'polypeptide(L)'
;MGEVMEVTGVLQSVSDLPVQDPPGEEFSAADLRWVKYASSEHHCDDVALIPYDRMEAFISGECNNPEYPTRFHIERGRKRERGTLKEVRSDDYLLYRMYWCSFGPENYGEGGTILPSRRYRLNTRNRAARPQSMRGCTCHFAIKRLYARPSLALIIYHERRHVNKSGFVCHGPLDRDAIGPGARKVPYVGSEIQQQTMSLIYLGVPEENILQTHIEGIQRYCGSDAKVDNLASQYVHKLGMIIKRSTHELDLDDQASIRMWVDRNKKSVFFHQDSTETDAFVLGIQTEWQLQQMIRFGHQNILASHSSFGVSKLKYPLHTILVFDSRQQALPVAWVITRSVTKHDTSRWMQALTSRIHSVDSNWRIGGFIIDDPTSELDPIRNVFSCPILFSLWHIRRTWLKNIIKKCSNTEVQREIFTKLGKFMYSIWSEKNPMDILEQLFQDFVDQTTFIQYFKSFWVPKLGKNLRDVD
;
A
#
# COMPACT_ATOMS: atom_id res chain seq x y z
N MET A 1 33.51 -39.30 -2.17
CA MET A 1 33.16 -38.89 -3.55
C MET A 1 31.85 -39.53 -3.91
N GLY A 2 30.84 -38.72 -4.17
CA GLY A 2 29.49 -39.11 -4.50
C GLY A 2 28.72 -37.83 -4.81
N GLU A 3 29.12 -37.17 -5.89
CA GLU A 3 28.40 -36.03 -6.45
C GLU A 3 27.02 -36.51 -6.91
N VAL A 4 25.97 -35.91 -6.35
CA VAL A 4 24.62 -36.00 -6.91
C VAL A 4 24.57 -34.98 -8.05
N MET A 5 24.68 -35.48 -9.28
CA MET A 5 24.41 -34.70 -10.49
C MET A 5 22.92 -34.34 -10.55
N GLU A 6 22.61 -33.05 -10.38
CA GLU A 6 21.28 -32.49 -10.62
C GLU A 6 21.14 -32.16 -12.10
N VAL A 7 20.57 -33.08 -12.90
CA VAL A 7 20.31 -32.86 -14.33
C VAL A 7 18.92 -32.20 -14.48
N THR A 8 18.88 -30.87 -14.61
CA THR A 8 17.65 -30.12 -14.92
C THR A 8 17.41 -30.08 -16.44
N GLY A 9 16.95 -31.20 -17.01
CA GLY A 9 16.49 -31.28 -18.39
C GLY A 9 15.00 -30.94 -18.54
N VAL A 10 14.63 -30.24 -19.62
CA VAL A 10 13.23 -30.02 -20.01
C VAL A 10 12.68 -31.33 -20.60
N LEU A 11 11.58 -31.86 -20.04
CA LEU A 11 10.99 -33.12 -20.50
C LEU A 11 10.11 -32.91 -21.73
N GLN A 12 10.19 -33.85 -22.67
CA GLN A 12 9.38 -33.89 -23.90
C GLN A 12 8.19 -34.85 -23.82
N SER A 13 8.10 -35.69 -22.78
CA SER A 13 6.99 -36.63 -22.58
C SER A 13 6.53 -36.65 -21.13
N VAL A 14 5.21 -36.69 -20.95
CA VAL A 14 4.56 -36.81 -19.63
C VAL A 14 4.70 -38.23 -19.06
N SER A 15 4.98 -39.23 -19.90
CA SER A 15 5.07 -40.64 -19.50
C SER A 15 6.15 -40.91 -18.46
N ASP A 16 7.22 -40.13 -18.47
CA ASP A 16 8.40 -40.29 -17.61
C ASP A 16 8.29 -39.53 -16.28
N LEU A 17 7.18 -38.82 -16.06
CA LEU A 17 6.96 -38.09 -14.81
C LEU A 17 6.65 -39.07 -13.67
N PRO A 18 7.30 -38.89 -12.50
CA PRO A 18 6.94 -39.65 -11.32
C PRO A 18 5.53 -39.27 -10.88
N VAL A 19 4.70 -40.29 -10.61
CA VAL A 19 3.39 -40.09 -9.96
C VAL A 19 3.65 -39.74 -8.51
N GLN A 20 3.08 -38.63 -8.06
CA GLN A 20 3.24 -38.10 -6.72
C GLN A 20 1.93 -38.21 -5.98
N ASP A 21 1.98 -38.74 -4.76
CA ASP A 21 0.82 -38.91 -3.89
C ASP A 21 1.15 -38.41 -2.48
N PRO A 22 1.17 -37.09 -2.25
CA PRO A 22 1.51 -36.54 -0.94
C PRO A 22 0.59 -37.08 0.16
N PRO A 23 1.12 -37.38 1.37
CA PRO A 23 0.30 -37.84 2.48
C PRO A 23 -0.59 -36.71 3.01
N GLY A 24 -1.76 -37.05 3.57
CA GLY A 24 -2.71 -36.09 4.17
C GLY A 24 -4.05 -35.99 3.42
N GLU A 25 -5.05 -35.41 4.09
CA GLU A 25 -6.40 -35.22 3.54
C GLU A 25 -6.43 -34.20 2.39
N GLU A 26 -5.53 -33.22 2.42
CA GLU A 26 -5.37 -32.16 1.42
C GLU A 26 -3.87 -31.90 1.19
N PHE A 27 -3.52 -31.42 0.00
CA PHE A 27 -2.15 -31.03 -0.35
C PHE A 27 -2.17 -29.93 -1.43
N SER A 28 -1.05 -29.26 -1.64
CA SER A 28 -0.93 -28.08 -2.49
C SER A 28 0.24 -28.22 -3.46
N ALA A 29 0.47 -27.18 -4.27
CA ALA A 29 1.62 -27.10 -5.16
C ALA A 29 2.95 -27.09 -4.40
N ALA A 30 2.99 -26.65 -3.15
CA ALA A 30 4.20 -26.69 -2.34
C ALA A 30 4.62 -28.13 -1.98
N ASP A 31 3.68 -29.06 -2.00
CA ASP A 31 3.89 -30.47 -1.65
C ASP A 31 4.28 -31.35 -2.86
N LEU A 32 4.32 -30.75 -4.05
CA LEU A 32 4.66 -31.42 -5.30
C LEU A 32 6.03 -30.96 -5.83
N ARG A 33 6.76 -31.90 -6.42
CA ARG A 33 7.94 -31.65 -7.24
C ARG A 33 7.48 -31.32 -8.65
N TRP A 34 7.87 -30.15 -9.13
CA TRP A 34 7.48 -29.64 -10.44
C TRP A 34 8.58 -29.89 -11.45
N VAL A 35 8.19 -30.30 -12.64
CA VAL A 35 9.10 -30.47 -13.76
C VAL A 35 8.68 -29.55 -14.89
N LYS A 36 9.68 -28.96 -15.55
CA LYS A 36 9.49 -28.13 -16.73
C LYS A 36 9.18 -29.02 -17.94
N TYR A 37 7.97 -28.89 -18.48
CA TYR A 37 7.48 -29.63 -19.64
C TYR A 37 7.22 -28.68 -20.80
N ALA A 38 7.89 -28.94 -21.93
CA ALA A 38 7.68 -28.17 -23.16
C ALA A 38 6.45 -28.71 -23.91
N SER A 39 5.34 -27.98 -23.85
CA SER A 39 4.15 -28.29 -24.65
C SER A 39 4.30 -27.85 -26.12
N SER A 40 5.25 -26.94 -26.40
CA SER A 40 5.68 -26.48 -27.73
C SER A 40 7.07 -25.81 -27.64
N GLU A 41 7.74 -25.53 -28.78
CA GLU A 41 9.09 -24.91 -28.85
C GLU A 41 9.25 -23.58 -28.08
N HIS A 42 8.16 -22.90 -27.75
CA HIS A 42 8.17 -21.59 -27.08
C HIS A 42 7.39 -21.54 -25.75
N HIS A 43 6.76 -22.64 -25.32
CA HIS A 43 6.03 -22.69 -24.06
C HIS A 43 6.46 -23.89 -23.21
N CYS A 44 7.07 -23.56 -22.08
CA CYS A 44 7.42 -24.50 -21.03
C CYS A 44 6.55 -24.20 -19.80
N ASP A 45 5.73 -25.16 -19.40
CA ASP A 45 4.90 -25.07 -18.21
C ASP A 45 5.49 -25.94 -17.09
N ASP A 46 5.23 -25.54 -15.84
CA ASP A 46 5.52 -26.40 -14.70
C ASP A 46 4.41 -27.44 -14.56
N VAL A 47 4.78 -28.72 -14.58
CA VAL A 47 3.83 -29.83 -14.47
C VAL A 47 4.15 -30.80 -13.35
N ALA A 48 3.11 -31.44 -12.84
CA ALA A 48 3.19 -32.53 -11.87
C ALA A 48 2.11 -33.59 -12.15
N LEU A 49 2.41 -34.84 -11.86
CA LEU A 49 1.52 -35.97 -12.12
C LEU A 49 1.03 -36.56 -10.79
N ILE A 50 -0.29 -36.67 -10.61
CA ILE A 50 -0.93 -37.21 -9.40
C ILE A 50 -2.01 -38.25 -9.75
N PRO A 51 -2.45 -39.08 -8.79
CA PRO A 51 -3.68 -39.86 -8.93
C PRO A 51 -4.91 -38.96 -9.19
N TYR A 52 -5.79 -39.35 -10.10
CA TYR A 52 -6.95 -38.53 -10.48
C TYR A 52 -7.99 -38.38 -9.36
N ASP A 53 -8.14 -39.39 -8.51
CA ASP A 53 -8.97 -39.37 -7.31
C ASP A 53 -8.49 -38.37 -6.26
N ARG A 54 -7.18 -38.07 -6.23
CA ARG A 54 -6.56 -37.04 -5.38
C ARG A 54 -6.72 -35.60 -5.90
N MET A 55 -7.39 -35.40 -7.05
CA MET A 55 -7.61 -34.08 -7.64
C MET A 55 -8.31 -33.11 -6.67
N GLU A 56 -9.37 -33.54 -5.99
CA GLU A 56 -10.12 -32.67 -5.06
C GLU A 56 -9.31 -32.33 -3.81
N ALA A 57 -8.43 -33.24 -3.35
CA ALA A 57 -7.50 -32.99 -2.26
C ALA A 57 -6.46 -31.92 -2.64
N PHE A 58 -5.97 -31.93 -3.89
CA PHE A 58 -5.11 -30.87 -4.42
C PHE A 58 -5.83 -29.52 -4.47
N ILE A 59 -7.03 -29.47 -5.07
CA ILE A 59 -7.80 -28.23 -5.20
C ILE A 59 -8.13 -27.65 -3.83
N SER A 60 -8.51 -28.51 -2.87
CA SER A 60 -8.81 -28.08 -1.50
C SER A 60 -7.56 -27.51 -0.81
N GLY A 61 -6.40 -28.14 -0.95
CA GLY A 61 -5.16 -27.61 -0.39
C GLY A 61 -4.74 -26.28 -1.02
N GLU A 62 -4.92 -26.10 -2.33
CA GLU A 62 -4.72 -24.80 -3.00
C GLU A 62 -5.69 -23.72 -2.50
N CYS A 63 -6.96 -24.07 -2.28
CA CYS A 63 -7.94 -23.13 -1.71
C CYS A 63 -7.59 -22.74 -0.26
N ASN A 64 -7.04 -23.68 0.50
CA ASN A 64 -6.65 -23.53 1.90
C ASN A 64 -5.22 -23.00 2.08
N ASN A 65 -4.61 -22.45 1.03
CA ASN A 65 -3.30 -21.82 1.11
C ASN A 65 -3.30 -20.74 2.22
N PRO A 66 -2.37 -20.81 3.20
CA PRO A 66 -2.36 -19.91 4.35
C PRO A 66 -1.94 -18.48 3.98
N GLU A 67 -1.15 -18.29 2.93
CA GLU A 67 -0.70 -16.97 2.48
C GLU A 67 -1.77 -16.28 1.62
N TYR A 68 -2.51 -17.06 0.82
CA TYR A 68 -3.47 -16.53 -0.15
C TYR A 68 -4.78 -17.33 -0.14
N PRO A 69 -5.55 -17.30 0.96
CA PRO A 69 -6.78 -18.07 1.05
C PRO A 69 -7.77 -17.64 -0.02
N THR A 70 -8.32 -18.62 -0.75
CA THR A 70 -9.24 -18.36 -1.86
C THR A 70 -10.10 -19.58 -2.16
N ARG A 71 -10.94 -19.46 -3.18
CA ARG A 71 -11.47 -20.63 -3.88
C ARG A 71 -11.05 -20.61 -5.33
N PHE A 72 -10.82 -21.80 -5.88
CA PHE A 72 -10.60 -21.99 -7.30
C PHE A 72 -11.90 -22.38 -7.99
N HIS A 73 -12.17 -21.75 -9.13
CA HIS A 73 -13.38 -21.96 -9.91
C HIS A 73 -13.04 -22.39 -11.32
N ILE A 74 -13.87 -23.26 -11.90
CA ILE A 74 -13.69 -23.72 -13.27
C ILE A 74 -14.08 -22.59 -14.22
N GLU A 75 -13.10 -22.04 -14.94
CA GLU A 75 -13.30 -21.03 -15.97
C GLU A 75 -13.56 -21.65 -17.34
N ARG A 76 -12.89 -22.77 -17.61
CA ARG A 76 -12.97 -23.48 -18.90
C ARG A 76 -12.95 -24.98 -18.68
N GLY A 77 -13.92 -25.69 -19.25
CA GLY A 77 -13.99 -27.14 -19.25
C GLY A 77 -14.06 -27.71 -20.67
N ARG A 78 -13.36 -28.82 -20.92
CA ARG A 78 -13.48 -29.60 -22.16
C ARG A 78 -13.51 -31.09 -21.80
N LYS A 79 -14.36 -31.85 -22.47
CA LYS A 79 -14.45 -33.31 -22.31
C LYS A 79 -14.31 -33.98 -23.68
N ARG A 80 -13.63 -35.11 -23.72
CA ARG A 80 -13.50 -35.98 -24.91
C ARG A 80 -13.96 -37.38 -24.55
N GLU A 81 -14.56 -38.06 -25.52
CA GLU A 81 -14.96 -39.45 -25.37
C GLU A 81 -13.82 -40.40 -25.74
N ARG A 82 -13.80 -41.59 -25.13
CA ARG A 82 -12.82 -42.62 -25.49
C ARG A 82 -13.11 -43.12 -26.91
N GLY A 83 -12.05 -43.42 -27.66
CA GLY A 83 -12.10 -43.85 -29.06
C GLY A 83 -12.10 -42.71 -30.10
N THR A 84 -12.07 -41.45 -29.68
CA THR A 84 -12.19 -40.30 -30.61
C THR A 84 -10.86 -39.85 -31.24
N LEU A 85 -9.72 -40.29 -30.71
CA LEU A 85 -8.39 -39.91 -31.20
C LEU A 85 -7.79 -41.03 -32.05
N LYS A 86 -7.29 -40.67 -33.24
CA LYS A 86 -6.57 -41.59 -34.16
C LYS A 86 -5.16 -41.92 -33.66
N GLU A 87 -4.49 -40.93 -33.08
CA GLU A 87 -3.19 -41.05 -32.43
C GLU A 87 -3.28 -40.37 -31.06
N VAL A 88 -2.69 -40.99 -30.03
CA VAL A 88 -2.77 -40.52 -28.64
C VAL A 88 -1.39 -40.08 -28.18
N ARG A 89 -1.25 -38.79 -27.82
CA ARG A 89 -0.05 -38.24 -27.20
C ARG A 89 -0.05 -38.50 -25.69
N SER A 90 1.13 -38.40 -25.06
CA SER A 90 1.27 -38.66 -23.62
C SER A 90 0.52 -37.65 -22.74
N ASP A 91 0.27 -36.44 -23.22
CA ASP A 91 -0.45 -35.36 -22.53
C ASP A 91 -1.90 -35.15 -23.02
N ASP A 92 -2.40 -36.01 -23.91
CA ASP A 92 -3.80 -35.97 -24.34
C ASP A 92 -4.74 -36.21 -23.17
N TYR A 93 -5.93 -35.59 -23.22
CA TYR A 93 -6.86 -35.57 -22.09
C TYR A 93 -8.24 -36.16 -22.45
N LEU A 94 -8.85 -36.83 -21.48
CA LEU A 94 -10.29 -37.14 -21.46
C LEU A 94 -11.10 -35.98 -20.88
N LEU A 95 -10.53 -35.31 -19.88
CA LEU A 95 -11.13 -34.16 -19.22
C LEU A 95 -10.06 -33.10 -19.02
N TYR A 96 -10.38 -31.87 -19.40
CA TYR A 96 -9.56 -30.70 -19.16
C TYR A 96 -10.39 -29.68 -18.40
N ARG A 97 -9.86 -29.17 -17.29
CA ARG A 97 -10.46 -28.08 -16.51
C ARG A 97 -9.39 -27.04 -16.19
N MET A 98 -9.69 -25.78 -16.51
CA MET A 98 -8.90 -24.62 -16.12
C MET A 98 -9.53 -23.99 -14.87
N TYR A 99 -8.74 -23.88 -13.81
CA TYR A 99 -9.14 -23.33 -12.53
C TYR A 99 -8.52 -21.95 -12.31
N TRP A 100 -9.34 -20.99 -11.90
CA TRP A 100 -8.92 -19.62 -11.60
C TRP A 100 -9.24 -19.25 -10.16
N CYS A 101 -8.36 -18.46 -9.55
CA CYS A 101 -8.61 -17.84 -8.26
C CYS A 101 -9.89 -16.99 -8.28
N SER A 102 -10.69 -17.01 -7.21
CA SER A 102 -11.94 -16.24 -7.09
C SER A 102 -11.79 -14.75 -7.38
N PHE A 103 -10.61 -14.18 -7.11
CA PHE A 103 -10.31 -12.76 -7.26
C PHE A 103 -9.85 -12.35 -8.68
N GLY A 104 -9.84 -13.26 -9.66
CA GLY A 104 -9.45 -12.97 -11.05
C GLY A 104 -10.11 -13.95 -12.05
N PRO A 105 -9.89 -13.82 -13.38
CA PRO A 105 -8.97 -12.92 -14.09
C PRO A 105 -9.49 -11.50 -14.30
N GLU A 106 -10.80 -11.30 -14.15
CA GLU A 106 -11.45 -10.00 -14.36
C GLU A 106 -11.13 -9.06 -13.19
N ASN A 107 -10.98 -7.76 -13.47
CA ASN A 107 -10.80 -6.73 -12.45
C ASN A 107 -12.01 -5.80 -12.48
N TYR A 108 -12.94 -5.98 -11.53
CA TYR A 108 -14.09 -5.09 -11.36
C TYR A 108 -13.88 -4.09 -10.20
N GLY A 109 -12.70 -4.12 -9.57
CA GLY A 109 -12.23 -3.08 -8.67
C GLY A 109 -11.74 -1.82 -9.41
N GLU A 110 -11.17 -0.87 -8.68
CA GLU A 110 -10.71 0.43 -9.20
C GLU A 110 -9.74 0.24 -10.40
N GLY A 111 -10.15 0.69 -11.61
CA GLY A 111 -9.28 0.92 -12.76
C GLY A 111 -9.29 -0.06 -13.97
N GLY A 112 -10.22 -1.02 -14.08
CA GLY A 112 -10.20 -2.00 -15.20
C GLY A 112 -11.17 -1.72 -16.36
N THR A 113 -10.70 -1.70 -17.61
CA THR A 113 -11.57 -1.80 -18.81
C THR A 113 -12.29 -3.14 -18.82
N ILE A 114 -13.62 -3.08 -18.94
CA ILE A 114 -14.56 -4.20 -18.91
C ILE A 114 -14.30 -5.15 -20.11
N LEU A 115 -14.10 -6.44 -19.82
CA LEU A 115 -14.18 -7.52 -20.81
C LEU A 115 -15.38 -8.43 -20.48
N PRO A 116 -16.02 -9.05 -21.49
CA PRO A 116 -17.34 -9.63 -21.32
C PRO A 116 -17.31 -11.00 -20.62
N SER A 117 -18.11 -11.06 -19.55
CA SER A 117 -18.95 -12.15 -19.06
C SER A 117 -18.47 -13.60 -19.25
N ARG A 118 -18.07 -14.22 -18.14
CA ARG A 118 -17.90 -15.67 -17.99
C ARG A 118 -19.15 -16.44 -18.43
N ARG A 119 -18.96 -17.57 -19.13
CA ARG A 119 -20.04 -18.55 -19.39
C ARG A 119 -20.44 -19.34 -18.14
N TYR A 120 -19.55 -19.48 -17.17
CA TYR A 120 -19.81 -20.15 -15.90
C TYR A 120 -20.22 -19.14 -14.83
N ARG A 121 -21.47 -19.21 -14.35
CA ARG A 121 -21.95 -18.36 -13.25
C ARG A 121 -21.15 -18.68 -11.99
N LEU A 122 -20.44 -17.67 -11.48
CA LEU A 122 -19.87 -17.74 -10.15
C LEU A 122 -20.98 -17.79 -9.11
N ASN A 123 -20.78 -18.61 -8.08
CA ASN A 123 -21.70 -18.66 -6.96
C ASN A 123 -21.51 -17.39 -6.10
N THR A 124 -22.34 -16.37 -6.34
CA THR A 124 -22.30 -15.06 -5.65
C THR A 124 -22.60 -15.13 -4.15
N ARG A 125 -23.00 -16.31 -3.62
CA ARG A 125 -23.03 -16.56 -2.17
C ARG A 125 -21.63 -16.52 -1.55
N ASN A 126 -20.59 -16.84 -2.33
CA ASN A 126 -19.19 -16.67 -1.92
C ASN A 126 -18.79 -15.19 -2.07
N ARG A 127 -18.31 -14.54 -1.00
CA ARG A 127 -17.88 -13.13 -1.02
C ARG A 127 -16.75 -12.89 -2.00
N ALA A 128 -15.72 -13.74 -1.99
CA ALA A 128 -14.56 -13.65 -2.89
C ALA A 128 -14.93 -13.70 -4.38
N ALA A 129 -16.05 -14.33 -4.72
CA ALA A 129 -16.50 -14.54 -6.10
C ALA A 129 -17.52 -13.47 -6.56
N ARG A 130 -17.76 -12.44 -5.76
CA ARG A 130 -18.63 -11.31 -6.14
C ARG A 130 -17.86 -10.37 -7.06
N PRO A 131 -18.52 -9.75 -8.06
CA PRO A 131 -17.86 -8.81 -8.97
C PRO A 131 -17.01 -7.79 -8.22
N GLN A 132 -17.55 -7.11 -7.21
CA GLN A 132 -16.83 -6.08 -6.45
C GLN A 132 -15.55 -6.56 -5.73
N SER A 133 -15.40 -7.86 -5.49
CA SER A 133 -14.23 -8.44 -4.83
C SER A 133 -13.18 -8.88 -5.84
N MET A 134 -13.46 -8.88 -7.14
CA MET A 134 -12.50 -9.26 -8.17
C MET A 134 -11.48 -8.15 -8.43
N ARG A 135 -10.20 -8.50 -8.36
CA ARG A 135 -9.04 -7.59 -8.41
C ARG A 135 -8.06 -7.94 -9.54
N GLY A 136 -8.49 -8.78 -10.48
CA GLY A 136 -7.67 -9.21 -11.62
C GLY A 136 -6.54 -10.18 -11.27
N CYS A 137 -6.74 -11.05 -10.27
CA CYS A 137 -5.74 -12.06 -9.90
C CYS A 137 -5.33 -12.93 -11.10
N THR A 138 -4.03 -13.14 -11.27
CA THR A 138 -3.44 -13.93 -12.35
C THR A 138 -3.22 -15.40 -11.97
N CYS A 139 -3.43 -15.79 -10.71
CA CYS A 139 -3.23 -17.16 -10.24
C CYS A 139 -4.24 -18.14 -10.87
N HIS A 140 -3.71 -19.12 -11.61
CA HIS A 140 -4.49 -20.17 -12.26
C HIS A 140 -3.65 -21.38 -12.63
N PHE A 141 -4.34 -22.53 -12.74
CA PHE A 141 -3.76 -23.81 -13.15
C PHE A 141 -4.78 -24.63 -13.93
N ALA A 142 -4.29 -25.59 -14.71
CA ALA A 142 -5.11 -26.56 -15.43
C ALA A 142 -4.92 -27.97 -14.87
N ILE A 143 -5.99 -28.76 -14.89
CA ILE A 143 -5.93 -30.19 -14.61
C ILE A 143 -6.43 -30.95 -15.84
N LYS A 144 -5.59 -31.87 -16.32
CA LYS A 144 -5.90 -32.83 -17.39
C LYS A 144 -6.02 -34.22 -16.81
N ARG A 145 -7.19 -34.84 -16.92
CA ARG A 145 -7.31 -36.30 -16.77
C ARG A 145 -6.77 -36.95 -18.03
N LEU A 146 -5.67 -37.70 -17.92
CA LEU A 146 -4.97 -38.21 -19.09
C LEU A 146 -5.79 -39.24 -19.86
N TYR A 147 -5.64 -39.23 -21.18
CA TYR A 147 -6.36 -40.12 -22.08
C TYR A 147 -5.76 -41.53 -22.08
N ALA A 148 -4.43 -41.63 -22.19
CA ALA A 148 -3.71 -42.89 -22.12
C ALA A 148 -3.71 -43.52 -20.72
N ARG A 149 -3.72 -42.70 -19.66
CA ARG A 149 -3.70 -43.13 -18.24
C ARG A 149 -4.83 -42.49 -17.44
N PRO A 150 -6.09 -42.94 -17.59
CA PRO A 150 -7.26 -42.27 -17.00
C PRO A 150 -7.37 -42.32 -15.48
N SER A 151 -6.53 -43.10 -14.81
CA SER A 151 -6.38 -43.10 -13.35
C SER A 151 -5.54 -41.91 -12.85
N LEU A 152 -4.94 -41.12 -13.74
CA LEU A 152 -4.02 -40.04 -13.38
C LEU A 152 -4.49 -38.68 -13.89
N ALA A 153 -4.06 -37.66 -13.16
CA ALA A 153 -4.22 -36.26 -13.49
C ALA A 153 -2.85 -35.60 -13.66
N LEU A 154 -2.69 -34.91 -14.79
CA LEU A 154 -1.58 -33.98 -15.00
C LEU A 154 -2.04 -32.59 -14.56
N ILE A 155 -1.34 -32.02 -13.59
CA ILE A 155 -1.51 -30.63 -13.18
C ILE A 155 -0.52 -29.78 -13.95
N ILE A 156 -0.98 -28.67 -14.50
CA ILE A 156 -0.19 -27.68 -15.22
C ILE A 156 -0.39 -26.34 -14.51
N TYR A 157 0.64 -25.84 -13.84
CA TYR A 157 0.54 -24.59 -13.09
C TYR A 157 1.10 -23.45 -13.95
N HIS A 158 0.25 -22.52 -14.38
CA HIS A 158 0.64 -21.44 -15.26
C HIS A 158 1.16 -20.22 -14.49
N GLU A 159 0.50 -19.86 -13.39
CA GLU A 159 0.95 -18.78 -12.50
C GLU A 159 0.51 -19.09 -11.06
N ARG A 160 1.48 -19.20 -10.15
CA ARG A 160 1.25 -19.49 -8.72
C ARG A 160 1.06 -18.24 -7.88
N ARG A 161 1.55 -17.09 -8.35
CA ARG A 161 1.52 -15.84 -7.57
C ARG A 161 0.13 -15.24 -7.59
N HIS A 162 -0.34 -14.86 -6.42
CA HIS A 162 -1.60 -14.13 -6.26
C HIS A 162 -1.39 -12.63 -6.48
N VAL A 163 -1.10 -12.27 -7.74
CA VAL A 163 -0.86 -10.90 -8.17
C VAL A 163 -1.80 -10.48 -9.30
N ASN A 164 -2.07 -9.20 -9.45
CA ASN A 164 -2.78 -8.65 -10.60
C ASN A 164 -1.83 -8.50 -11.82
N LYS A 165 -2.38 -8.09 -12.97
CA LYS A 165 -1.58 -7.86 -14.20
C LYS A 165 -0.44 -6.86 -14.03
N SER A 166 -0.54 -5.96 -13.06
CA SER A 166 0.48 -4.95 -12.74
C SER A 166 1.56 -5.47 -11.79
N GLY A 167 1.42 -6.70 -11.29
CA GLY A 167 2.35 -7.37 -10.38
C GLY A 167 2.09 -7.12 -8.89
N PHE A 168 0.99 -6.45 -8.53
CA PHE A 168 0.63 -6.21 -7.12
C PHE A 168 -0.15 -7.38 -6.53
N VAL A 169 0.10 -7.70 -5.26
CA VAL A 169 -0.64 -8.73 -4.53
C VAL A 169 -2.14 -8.42 -4.54
N CYS A 170 -2.97 -9.38 -4.94
CA CYS A 170 -4.40 -9.14 -5.11
C CYS A 170 -5.22 -9.32 -3.82
N HIS A 171 -4.88 -10.31 -2.98
CA HIS A 171 -5.52 -10.58 -1.69
C HIS A 171 -4.52 -11.26 -0.77
N GLY A 172 -4.81 -11.31 0.53
CA GLY A 172 -3.95 -11.92 1.53
C GLY A 172 -4.77 -12.49 2.69
N PRO A 173 -4.12 -12.97 3.76
CA PRO A 173 -4.79 -13.71 4.83
C PRO A 173 -5.75 -12.84 5.67
N LEU A 174 -5.55 -11.51 5.66
CA LEU A 174 -6.38 -10.54 6.38
C LEU A 174 -7.53 -9.97 5.53
N ASP A 175 -7.66 -10.42 4.28
CA ASP A 175 -8.69 -9.92 3.39
C ASP A 175 -10.07 -10.41 3.83
N ARG A 176 -10.94 -9.47 4.19
CA ARG A 176 -12.30 -9.75 4.67
C ARG A 176 -13.17 -10.47 3.63
N ASP A 177 -12.79 -10.38 2.37
CA ASP A 177 -13.46 -11.07 1.27
C ASP A 177 -12.83 -12.44 0.97
N ALA A 178 -11.62 -12.73 1.46
CA ALA A 178 -10.98 -14.03 1.27
C ALA A 178 -11.69 -15.12 2.09
N ILE A 179 -11.87 -16.28 1.46
CA ILE A 179 -12.60 -17.41 2.06
C ILE A 179 -11.72 -18.66 2.04
N GLY A 180 -11.50 -19.25 3.22
CA GLY A 180 -11.00 -20.62 3.39
C GLY A 180 -11.29 -21.14 4.82
N PRO A 181 -11.67 -22.42 5.04
CA PRO A 181 -11.84 -22.99 6.38
C PRO A 181 -10.58 -22.92 7.26
N GLY A 182 -9.38 -22.91 6.66
CA GLY A 182 -8.10 -22.71 7.37
C GLY A 182 -7.75 -21.26 7.71
N ALA A 183 -8.27 -20.27 6.97
CA ALA A 183 -8.02 -18.84 7.21
C ALA A 183 -8.61 -18.33 8.55
N ARG A 184 -9.47 -19.14 9.19
CA ARG A 184 -10.01 -18.88 10.54
C ARG A 184 -9.10 -19.38 11.66
N LYS A 185 -8.08 -20.21 11.36
CA LYS A 185 -7.32 -20.98 12.36
C LYS A 185 -5.83 -20.66 12.41
N VAL A 186 -5.30 -19.84 11.51
CA VAL A 186 -3.90 -19.40 11.56
C VAL A 186 -3.87 -17.89 11.32
N PRO A 187 -3.49 -17.08 12.31
CA PRO A 187 -3.26 -15.66 12.09
C PRO A 187 -1.94 -15.52 11.34
N TYR A 188 -2.00 -15.56 10.01
CA TYR A 188 -0.83 -15.30 9.18
C TYR A 188 -0.65 -13.79 8.99
N VAL A 189 0.59 -13.35 9.15
CA VAL A 189 1.02 -11.95 9.13
C VAL A 189 1.02 -11.48 7.68
N GLY A 190 -0.04 -10.80 7.25
CA GLY A 190 -0.10 -10.23 5.90
C GLY A 190 1.04 -9.25 5.63
N SER A 191 1.30 -8.97 4.35
CA SER A 191 2.34 -8.02 3.91
C SER A 191 2.25 -6.64 4.59
N GLU A 192 1.06 -6.21 4.98
CA GLU A 192 0.82 -4.99 5.73
C GLU A 192 1.42 -5.04 7.14
N ILE A 193 1.20 -6.13 7.89
CA ILE A 193 1.80 -6.31 9.21
C ILE A 193 3.31 -6.53 9.08
N GLN A 194 3.77 -7.22 8.03
CA GLN A 194 5.20 -7.30 7.73
C GLN A 194 5.83 -5.92 7.55
N GLN A 195 5.23 -5.06 6.72
CA GLN A 195 5.72 -3.70 6.49
C GLN A 195 5.67 -2.86 7.77
N GLN A 196 4.62 -3.02 8.58
CA GLN A 196 4.50 -2.36 9.88
C GLN A 196 5.61 -2.80 10.85
N THR A 197 5.83 -4.11 10.99
CA THR A 197 6.92 -4.69 11.81
C THR A 197 8.28 -4.19 11.32
N MET A 198 8.54 -4.23 10.01
CA MET A 198 9.79 -3.73 9.43
C MET A 198 9.98 -2.24 9.69
N SER A 199 8.93 -1.42 9.51
CA SER A 199 8.96 0.02 9.79
C SER A 199 9.31 0.32 11.24
N LEU A 200 8.70 -0.39 12.20
CA LEU A 200 9.00 -0.24 13.63
C LEU A 200 10.45 -0.61 13.96
N ILE A 201 10.97 -1.68 13.33
CA ILE A 201 12.38 -2.06 13.47
C ILE A 201 13.30 -0.97 12.89
N TYR A 202 12.99 -0.41 11.71
CA TYR A 202 13.75 0.70 11.11
C TYR A 202 13.73 1.97 11.96
N LEU A 203 12.64 2.22 12.68
CA LEU A 203 12.52 3.33 13.63
C LEU A 203 13.28 3.09 14.94
N GLY A 204 13.90 1.91 15.11
CA GLY A 204 14.67 1.55 16.30
C GLY A 204 13.81 1.17 17.50
N VAL A 205 12.53 0.83 17.30
CA VAL A 205 11.67 0.32 18.37
C VAL A 205 12.21 -1.05 18.82
N PRO A 206 12.34 -1.31 20.13
CA PRO A 206 12.82 -2.60 20.63
C PRO A 206 11.97 -3.77 20.12
N GLU A 207 12.64 -4.86 19.73
CA GLU A 207 11.98 -6.06 19.18
C GLU A 207 10.92 -6.62 20.15
N GLU A 208 11.14 -6.52 21.47
CA GLU A 208 10.19 -6.98 22.49
C GLU A 208 8.86 -6.21 22.44
N ASN A 209 8.92 -4.90 22.23
CA ASN A 209 7.72 -4.04 22.16
C ASN A 209 6.91 -4.31 20.88
N ILE A 210 7.61 -4.56 19.78
CA ILE A 210 7.00 -4.91 18.50
C ILE A 210 6.32 -6.26 18.61
N LEU A 211 7.00 -7.24 19.22
CA LEU A 211 6.45 -8.57 19.48
C LEU A 211 5.20 -8.51 20.37
N GLN A 212 5.25 -7.75 21.48
CA GLN A 212 4.12 -7.58 22.38
C GLN A 212 2.88 -7.03 21.65
N THR A 213 3.06 -5.95 20.87
CA THR A 213 1.98 -5.35 20.08
C THR A 213 1.43 -6.33 19.04
N HIS A 214 2.32 -7.12 18.44
CA HIS A 214 1.96 -8.12 17.44
C HIS A 214 1.14 -9.27 18.04
N ILE A 215 1.56 -9.79 19.20
CA ILE A 215 0.85 -10.81 19.98
C ILE A 215 -0.52 -10.29 20.42
N GLU A 216 -0.60 -9.07 20.96
CA GLU A 216 -1.89 -8.47 21.34
C GLU A 216 -2.85 -8.34 20.15
N GLY A 217 -2.32 -7.97 18.98
CA GLY A 217 -3.08 -7.93 17.74
C GLY A 217 -3.64 -9.31 17.38
N ILE A 218 -2.80 -10.35 17.42
CA ILE A 218 -3.18 -11.73 17.14
C ILE A 218 -4.23 -12.24 18.14
N GLN A 219 -4.00 -12.02 19.44
CA GLN A 219 -4.87 -12.48 20.53
C GLN A 219 -6.28 -11.87 20.45
N ARG A 220 -6.42 -10.63 19.96
CA ARG A 220 -7.74 -10.02 19.71
C ARG A 220 -8.58 -10.77 18.68
N TYR A 221 -7.96 -11.47 17.73
CA TYR A 221 -8.66 -12.16 16.63
C TYR A 221 -8.76 -13.68 16.82
N CYS A 222 -7.75 -14.31 17.41
CA CYS A 222 -7.65 -15.76 17.52
C CYS A 222 -7.61 -16.30 18.95
N GLY A 223 -7.62 -15.42 19.98
CA GLY A 223 -7.37 -15.82 21.37
C GLY A 223 -5.89 -16.13 21.64
N SER A 224 -5.56 -16.48 22.89
CA SER A 224 -4.19 -16.86 23.28
C SER A 224 -3.84 -18.26 22.81
N ASP A 225 -2.78 -18.42 22.01
CA ASP A 225 -2.23 -19.71 21.59
C ASP A 225 -0.69 -19.67 21.66
N ALA A 226 -0.12 -20.48 22.56
CA ALA A 226 1.33 -20.52 22.81
C ALA A 226 2.15 -20.92 21.56
N LYS A 227 1.58 -21.67 20.62
CA LYS A 227 2.24 -22.03 19.37
C LYS A 227 2.32 -20.84 18.42
N VAL A 228 1.27 -20.01 18.40
CA VAL A 228 1.18 -18.81 17.59
C VAL A 228 2.10 -17.71 18.13
N ASP A 229 2.16 -17.55 19.46
CA ASP A 229 3.04 -16.57 20.11
C ASP A 229 4.53 -16.88 19.86
N ASN A 230 4.92 -18.16 19.83
CA ASN A 230 6.29 -18.58 19.49
C ASN A 230 6.64 -18.28 18.01
N LEU A 231 5.71 -18.53 17.09
CA LEU A 231 5.90 -18.21 15.67
C LEU A 231 6.02 -16.70 15.42
N ALA A 232 5.20 -15.89 16.11
CA ALA A 232 5.28 -14.43 16.10
C ALA A 232 6.66 -13.94 16.57
N SER A 233 7.19 -14.53 17.65
CA SER A 233 8.52 -14.22 18.19
C SER A 233 9.64 -14.52 17.19
N GLN A 234 9.64 -15.73 16.62
CA GLN A 234 10.62 -16.13 15.61
C GLN A 234 10.58 -15.23 14.37
N TYR A 235 9.40 -14.78 13.98
CA TYR A 235 9.20 -13.91 12.84
C TYR A 235 9.77 -12.50 13.07
N VAL A 236 9.40 -11.83 14.16
CA VAL A 236 9.92 -10.50 14.52
C VAL A 236 11.44 -10.55 14.64
N HIS A 237 11.98 -11.59 15.28
CA HIS A 237 13.40 -11.78 15.43
C HIS A 237 14.12 -12.00 14.08
N LYS A 238 13.54 -12.81 13.18
CA LYS A 238 14.09 -13.03 11.83
C LYS A 238 14.12 -11.74 11.01
N LEU A 239 13.06 -10.93 11.07
CA LEU A 239 13.04 -9.61 10.41
C LEU A 239 14.07 -8.67 11.02
N GLY A 240 14.20 -8.65 12.35
CA GLY A 240 15.23 -7.89 13.06
C GLY A 240 16.63 -8.27 12.60
N MET A 241 16.91 -9.58 12.49
CA MET A 241 18.18 -10.08 11.95
C MET A 241 18.39 -9.70 10.48
N ILE A 242 17.38 -9.84 9.62
CA ILE A 242 17.49 -9.46 8.20
C ILE A 242 17.80 -7.98 8.07
N ILE A 243 17.13 -7.11 8.84
CA ILE A 243 17.36 -5.67 8.80
C ILE A 243 18.76 -5.34 9.33
N LYS A 244 19.18 -5.92 10.46
CA LYS A 244 20.53 -5.75 11.03
C LYS A 244 21.64 -6.25 10.09
N ARG A 245 21.39 -7.34 9.35
CA ARG A 245 22.30 -7.91 8.35
C ARG A 245 22.17 -7.29 6.97
N SER A 246 21.08 -6.55 6.71
CA SER A 246 20.94 -5.70 5.54
C SER A 246 21.87 -4.51 5.72
N THR A 247 23.16 -4.76 5.61
CA THR A 247 24.05 -3.81 4.98
C THR A 247 23.45 -3.60 3.61
N HIS A 248 22.61 -2.58 3.48
CA HIS A 248 22.54 -1.91 2.20
C HIS A 248 23.99 -1.58 1.95
N GLU A 249 24.64 -2.25 1.00
CA GLU A 249 25.90 -1.77 0.45
C GLU A 249 25.52 -0.44 -0.20
N LEU A 250 25.45 0.58 0.66
CA LEU A 250 25.27 1.95 0.25
C LEU A 250 26.59 2.28 -0.42
N ASP A 251 26.47 2.74 -1.66
CA ASP A 251 27.60 3.31 -2.34
C ASP A 251 28.20 4.41 -1.45
N LEU A 252 29.51 4.56 -1.48
CA LEU A 252 30.19 5.64 -0.75
C LEU A 252 29.67 7.02 -1.20
N ASP A 253 29.15 7.10 -2.43
CA ASP A 253 28.38 8.22 -2.93
C ASP A 253 26.88 8.07 -2.60
N ASP A 254 26.41 8.88 -1.64
CA ASP A 254 24.99 8.99 -1.27
C ASP A 254 24.10 9.27 -2.49
N GLN A 255 24.59 10.05 -3.45
CA GLN A 255 23.83 10.40 -4.65
C GLN A 255 23.68 9.20 -5.58
N ALA A 256 24.73 8.40 -5.75
CA ALA A 256 24.67 7.13 -6.49
C ALA A 256 23.69 6.15 -5.83
N SER A 257 23.73 6.04 -4.49
CA SER A 257 22.79 5.22 -3.73
C SER A 257 21.33 5.62 -3.98
N ILE A 258 21.03 6.92 -3.97
CA ILE A 258 19.68 7.44 -4.24
C ILE A 258 19.26 7.14 -5.67
N ARG A 259 20.13 7.38 -6.67
CA ARG A 259 19.83 7.07 -8.09
C ARG A 259 19.52 5.61 -8.30
N MET A 260 20.31 4.70 -7.73
CA MET A 260 20.06 3.26 -7.79
C MET A 260 18.70 2.90 -7.15
N TRP A 261 18.35 3.52 -6.03
CA TRP A 261 17.05 3.31 -5.40
C TRP A 261 15.91 3.84 -6.28
N VAL A 262 16.04 5.04 -6.83
CA VAL A 262 15.05 5.65 -7.75
C VAL A 262 14.85 4.76 -8.98
N ASP A 263 15.93 4.25 -9.56
CA ASP A 263 15.88 3.37 -10.72
C ASP A 263 15.15 2.06 -10.44
N ARG A 264 15.34 1.48 -9.25
CA ARG A 264 14.62 0.28 -8.80
C ARG A 264 13.15 0.56 -8.48
N ASN A 265 12.81 1.80 -8.12
CA ASN A 265 11.48 2.18 -7.62
C ASN A 265 10.74 3.18 -8.53
N LYS A 266 11.06 3.25 -9.83
CA LYS A 266 10.50 4.22 -10.79
C LYS A 266 8.98 4.34 -10.75
N LYS A 267 8.26 3.24 -10.53
CA LYS A 267 6.79 3.24 -10.44
C LYS A 267 6.26 4.09 -9.27
N SER A 268 7.01 4.17 -8.18
CA SER A 268 6.63 4.90 -6.97
C SER A 268 7.25 6.29 -6.87
N VAL A 269 8.11 6.68 -7.83
CA VAL A 269 8.74 8.00 -7.87
C VAL A 269 7.97 8.86 -8.88
N PHE A 270 7.49 10.03 -8.45
CA PHE A 270 6.84 11.00 -9.35
C PHE A 270 7.75 12.18 -9.69
N PHE A 271 8.76 12.44 -8.88
CA PHE A 271 9.73 13.50 -9.12
C PHE A 271 11.09 13.12 -8.52
N HIS A 272 12.17 13.38 -9.25
CA HIS A 272 13.53 13.20 -8.75
C HIS A 272 14.41 14.30 -9.34
N GLN A 273 15.12 15.00 -8.46
CA GLN A 273 16.11 16.01 -8.79
C GLN A 273 17.34 15.76 -7.93
N ASP A 274 18.46 15.55 -8.62
CA ASP A 274 19.78 15.43 -8.03
C ASP A 274 20.25 16.76 -7.43
N SER A 275 21.08 16.69 -6.39
CA SER A 275 21.77 17.90 -5.93
C SER A 275 22.87 18.26 -6.93
N THR A 276 22.90 19.52 -7.36
CA THR A 276 23.97 20.11 -8.18
C THR A 276 24.45 21.40 -7.52
N GLU A 277 25.34 22.16 -8.17
CA GLU A 277 25.75 23.48 -7.68
C GLU A 277 24.58 24.49 -7.65
N THR A 278 23.62 24.33 -8.56
CA THR A 278 22.49 25.23 -8.74
C THR A 278 21.19 24.72 -8.14
N ASP A 279 21.02 23.39 -8.12
CA ASP A 279 19.77 22.74 -7.78
C ASP A 279 19.89 21.96 -6.48
N ALA A 280 18.89 22.10 -5.61
CA ALA A 280 18.80 21.33 -4.38
C ALA A 280 18.17 19.96 -4.65
N PHE A 281 18.56 18.97 -3.87
CA PHE A 281 17.98 17.63 -3.91
C PHE A 281 16.47 17.66 -3.62
N VAL A 282 15.69 16.96 -4.45
CA VAL A 282 14.24 16.73 -4.26
C VAL A 282 13.89 15.30 -4.69
N LEU A 283 13.17 14.57 -3.84
CA LEU A 283 12.62 13.26 -4.15
C LEU A 283 11.14 13.21 -3.77
N GLY A 284 10.28 13.07 -4.78
CA GLY A 284 8.84 12.89 -4.66
C GLY A 284 8.45 11.43 -4.82
N ILE A 285 7.86 10.86 -3.78
CA ILE A 285 7.40 9.47 -3.73
C ILE A 285 5.87 9.44 -3.62
N GLN A 286 5.25 8.68 -4.50
CA GLN A 286 3.84 8.36 -4.50
C GLN A 286 3.65 6.97 -5.11
N THR A 287 3.23 6.02 -4.27
CA THR A 287 2.84 4.68 -4.74
C THR A 287 1.54 4.74 -5.54
N GLU A 288 1.25 3.68 -6.29
CA GLU A 288 -0.01 3.60 -7.05
C GLU A 288 -1.24 3.69 -6.14
N TRP A 289 -1.23 3.00 -4.99
CA TRP A 289 -2.33 3.10 -4.03
C TRP A 289 -2.53 4.53 -3.54
N GLN A 290 -1.44 5.25 -3.25
CA GLN A 290 -1.48 6.65 -2.82
C GLN A 290 -2.02 7.58 -3.91
N LEU A 291 -1.64 7.37 -5.18
CA LEU A 291 -2.21 8.08 -6.32
C LEU A 291 -3.73 7.88 -6.41
N GLN A 292 -4.19 6.63 -6.31
CA GLN A 292 -5.63 6.32 -6.33
C GLN A 292 -6.38 6.95 -5.15
N GLN A 293 -5.80 6.94 -3.94
CA GLN A 293 -6.40 7.60 -2.79
C GLN A 293 -6.47 9.12 -3.00
N MET A 294 -5.44 9.72 -3.60
CA MET A 294 -5.42 11.15 -3.91
C MET A 294 -6.49 11.54 -4.94
N ILE A 295 -6.66 10.73 -5.99
CA ILE A 295 -7.72 10.91 -6.98
C ILE A 295 -9.09 10.82 -6.30
N ARG A 296 -9.33 9.73 -5.59
CA ARG A 296 -10.61 9.39 -4.99
C ARG A 296 -11.06 10.37 -3.91
N PHE A 297 -10.16 10.73 -2.99
CA PHE A 297 -10.51 11.51 -1.81
C PHE A 297 -10.09 12.98 -1.88
N GLY A 298 -9.21 13.34 -2.83
CA GLY A 298 -8.80 14.73 -3.04
C GLY A 298 -9.69 15.50 -4.03
N HIS A 299 -10.44 14.82 -4.91
CA HIS A 299 -11.29 15.51 -5.89
C HIS A 299 -12.37 16.36 -5.22
N GLN A 300 -12.39 17.64 -5.54
CA GLN A 300 -13.30 18.66 -4.96
C GLN A 300 -13.28 18.69 -3.43
N ASN A 301 -12.17 18.25 -2.84
CA ASN A 301 -12.01 18.15 -1.40
C ASN A 301 -10.72 18.84 -0.96
N ILE A 302 -10.43 18.79 0.34
CA ILE A 302 -9.27 19.46 0.93
C ILE A 302 -8.04 18.55 0.86
N LEU A 303 -6.94 19.13 0.37
CA LEU A 303 -5.60 18.57 0.51
C LEU A 303 -4.89 19.25 1.67
N ALA A 304 -4.04 18.55 2.42
CA ALA A 304 -3.21 19.14 3.46
C ALA A 304 -1.74 18.81 3.25
N SER A 305 -0.86 19.73 3.60
CA SER A 305 0.60 19.51 3.64
C SER A 305 1.11 19.71 5.06
N HIS A 306 1.84 18.71 5.55
CA HIS A 306 2.56 18.77 6.81
C HIS A 306 4.06 18.63 6.55
N SER A 307 4.85 19.61 6.99
CA SER A 307 6.30 19.60 6.87
C SER A 307 6.93 19.25 8.22
N SER A 308 7.60 18.09 8.27
CA SER A 308 8.33 17.63 9.46
C SER A 308 9.84 17.80 9.27
N PHE A 309 10.51 18.36 10.27
CA PHE A 309 11.97 18.57 10.27
C PHE A 309 12.66 17.64 11.27
N GLY A 310 13.87 17.19 10.93
CA GLY A 310 14.74 16.47 11.88
C GLY A 310 14.44 14.99 12.09
N VAL A 311 13.60 14.38 11.25
CA VAL A 311 13.30 12.93 11.27
C VAL A 311 14.43 12.06 10.73
N SER A 312 15.40 12.63 10.02
CA SER A 312 16.56 11.91 9.47
C SER A 312 17.89 12.49 9.97
N LYS A 313 18.97 11.70 9.93
CA LYS A 313 20.33 12.17 10.23
C LYS A 313 20.73 13.39 9.38
N LEU A 314 20.22 13.48 8.15
CA LEU A 314 20.45 14.57 7.21
C LEU A 314 19.60 15.83 7.49
N LYS A 315 18.61 15.74 8.38
CA LYS A 315 17.69 16.83 8.77
C LYS A 315 16.91 17.47 7.61
N TYR A 316 16.79 16.79 6.47
CA TYR A 316 15.97 17.27 5.36
C TYR A 316 14.49 17.31 5.76
N PRO A 317 13.75 18.38 5.42
CA PRO A 317 12.31 18.39 5.57
C PRO A 317 11.64 17.26 4.78
N LEU A 318 10.70 16.60 5.44
CA LEU A 318 9.77 15.65 4.85
C LEU A 318 8.40 16.30 4.78
N HIS A 319 7.97 16.64 3.58
CA HIS A 319 6.59 17.06 3.31
C HIS A 319 5.73 15.82 3.14
N THR A 320 4.67 15.73 3.94
CA THR A 320 3.65 14.70 3.82
C THR A 320 2.38 15.33 3.30
N ILE A 321 1.96 14.91 2.12
CA ILE A 321 0.71 15.33 1.51
C ILE A 321 -0.39 14.38 1.96
N LEU A 322 -1.50 14.94 2.43
CA LEU A 322 -2.59 14.23 3.07
C LEU A 322 -3.92 14.54 2.36
N VAL A 323 -4.74 13.52 2.17
CA VAL A 323 -6.19 13.64 1.89
C VAL A 323 -6.98 13.14 3.08
N PHE A 324 -8.28 13.43 3.12
CA PHE A 324 -9.18 12.94 4.15
C PHE A 324 -10.17 11.95 3.53
N ASP A 325 -10.22 10.74 4.09
CA ASP A 325 -11.16 9.72 3.63
C ASP A 325 -12.61 10.09 4.00
N SER A 326 -13.57 9.23 3.60
CA SER A 326 -14.99 9.43 3.93
C SER A 326 -15.31 9.45 5.43
N ARG A 327 -14.38 9.00 6.28
CA ARG A 327 -14.47 9.01 7.74
C ARG A 327 -13.68 10.16 8.37
N GLN A 328 -13.18 11.10 7.57
CA GLN A 328 -12.33 12.22 7.99
C GLN A 328 -11.00 11.78 8.60
N GLN A 329 -10.50 10.59 8.25
CA GLN A 329 -9.17 10.14 8.63
C GLN A 329 -8.15 10.62 7.61
N ALA A 330 -7.04 11.19 8.09
CA ALA A 330 -5.96 11.65 7.23
C ALA A 330 -5.20 10.46 6.64
N LEU A 331 -5.04 10.44 5.32
CA LEU A 331 -4.31 9.44 4.57
C LEU A 331 -3.10 10.08 3.87
N PRO A 332 -1.86 9.61 4.10
CA PRO A 332 -0.69 10.08 3.38
C PRO A 332 -0.68 9.60 1.94
N VAL A 333 -0.75 10.55 1.00
CA VAL A 333 -0.87 10.29 -0.44
C VAL A 333 0.33 10.72 -1.27
N ALA A 334 1.28 11.41 -0.67
CA ALA A 334 2.60 11.60 -1.25
C ALA A 334 3.59 12.03 -0.16
N TRP A 335 4.86 11.76 -0.42
CA TRP A 335 5.96 12.26 0.37
C TRP A 335 6.94 13.01 -0.51
N VAL A 336 7.46 14.12 -0.01
CA VAL A 336 8.55 14.86 -0.67
C VAL A 336 9.67 15.07 0.33
N ILE A 337 10.84 14.53 0.01
CA ILE A 337 12.08 14.77 0.75
C ILE A 337 12.86 15.81 -0.03
N THR A 338 13.15 16.95 0.58
CA THR A 338 13.80 18.06 -0.12
C THR A 338 14.77 18.79 0.79
N ARG A 339 15.88 19.27 0.22
CA ARG A 339 16.75 20.26 0.87
C ARG A 339 16.33 21.69 0.52
N SER A 340 15.51 21.85 -0.52
CA SER A 340 15.07 23.14 -1.02
C SER A 340 13.93 23.72 -0.22
N VAL A 341 14.01 25.03 0.00
CA VAL A 341 12.89 25.88 0.45
C VAL A 341 12.53 26.92 -0.63
N THR A 342 13.03 26.75 -1.85
CA THR A 342 12.80 27.71 -2.93
C THR A 342 11.40 27.54 -3.53
N LYS A 343 10.76 28.66 -3.92
CA LYS A 343 9.48 28.62 -4.62
C LYS A 343 9.55 27.86 -5.96
N HIS A 344 10.72 27.90 -6.60
CA HIS A 344 10.94 27.25 -7.90
C HIS A 344 10.86 25.72 -7.77
N ASP A 345 11.64 25.14 -6.87
CA ASP A 345 11.62 23.68 -6.65
C ASP A 345 10.26 23.22 -6.14
N THR A 346 9.63 24.00 -5.24
CA THR A 346 8.28 23.70 -4.76
C THR A 346 7.27 23.64 -5.89
N SER A 347 7.31 24.60 -6.81
CA SER A 347 6.41 24.62 -7.96
C SER A 347 6.64 23.40 -8.87
N ARG A 348 7.90 23.02 -9.12
CA ARG A 348 8.22 21.90 -10.01
C ARG A 348 7.71 20.56 -9.49
N TRP A 349 7.95 20.23 -8.23
CA TRP A 349 7.46 18.95 -7.70
C TRP A 349 5.94 18.95 -7.54
N MET A 350 5.30 20.08 -7.19
CA MET A 350 3.84 20.19 -7.14
C MET A 350 3.21 20.01 -8.52
N GLN A 351 3.83 20.59 -9.57
CA GLN A 351 3.43 20.39 -10.97
C GLN A 351 3.59 18.95 -11.41
N ALA A 352 4.68 18.28 -11.03
CA ALA A 352 4.88 16.87 -11.34
C ALA A 352 3.83 15.98 -10.65
N LEU A 353 3.50 16.27 -9.40
CA LEU A 353 2.46 15.58 -8.65
C LEU A 353 1.08 15.73 -9.32
N THR A 354 0.69 16.97 -9.66
CA THR A 354 -0.58 17.25 -10.35
C THR A 354 -0.62 16.65 -11.75
N SER A 355 0.47 16.76 -12.53
CA SER A 355 0.57 16.15 -13.87
C SER A 355 0.39 14.63 -13.81
N ARG A 356 0.96 13.96 -12.80
CA ARG A 356 0.77 12.53 -12.59
C ARG A 356 -0.71 12.19 -12.34
N ILE A 357 -1.42 12.99 -11.57
CA ILE A 357 -2.86 12.81 -11.31
C ILE A 357 -3.68 13.06 -12.58
N HIS A 358 -3.41 14.16 -13.29
CA HIS A 358 -4.10 14.52 -14.54
C HIS A 358 -3.87 13.53 -15.68
N SER A 359 -2.78 12.75 -15.62
CA SER A 359 -2.56 11.64 -16.56
C SER A 359 -3.57 10.49 -16.39
N VAL A 360 -4.22 10.38 -15.22
CA VAL A 360 -5.25 9.39 -14.91
C VAL A 360 -6.65 10.00 -14.94
N ASP A 361 -6.82 11.20 -14.36
CA ASP A 361 -8.08 11.95 -14.37
C ASP A 361 -7.83 13.43 -14.65
N SER A 362 -8.06 13.84 -15.90
CA SER A 362 -7.88 15.23 -16.36
C SER A 362 -8.81 16.24 -15.68
N ASN A 363 -9.94 15.81 -15.10
CA ASN A 363 -10.88 16.70 -14.44
C ASN A 363 -10.52 16.94 -12.97
N TRP A 364 -9.49 16.27 -12.46
CA TRP A 364 -9.15 16.32 -11.05
C TRP A 364 -8.75 17.73 -10.60
N ARG A 365 -9.39 18.20 -9.53
CA ARG A 365 -9.10 19.48 -8.87
C ARG A 365 -9.42 19.37 -7.39
N ILE A 366 -8.78 20.19 -6.56
CA ILE A 366 -9.07 20.25 -5.13
C ILE A 366 -10.00 21.42 -4.81
N GLY A 367 -10.78 21.29 -3.73
CA GLY A 367 -11.63 22.35 -3.20
C GLY A 367 -10.87 23.34 -2.31
N GLY A 368 -9.72 22.95 -1.76
CA GLY A 368 -8.86 23.82 -0.96
C GLY A 368 -7.59 23.12 -0.49
N PHE A 369 -6.63 23.90 0.00
CA PHE A 369 -5.32 23.40 0.45
C PHE A 369 -5.01 23.91 1.87
N ILE A 370 -4.76 23.01 2.81
CA ILE A 370 -4.34 23.33 4.18
C ILE A 370 -2.81 23.30 4.30
N ILE A 371 -2.22 24.36 4.86
CA ILE A 371 -0.78 24.43 5.18
C ILE A 371 -0.52 24.81 6.64
N ASP A 372 0.64 24.40 7.16
CA ASP A 372 1.05 24.68 8.53
C ASP A 372 1.62 26.10 8.73
N ASP A 373 2.43 26.64 7.81
CA ASP A 373 3.01 28.00 7.94
C ASP A 373 2.72 28.91 6.72
N PRO A 374 2.12 30.10 6.91
CA PRO A 374 1.94 31.13 5.88
C PRO A 374 3.20 31.72 5.27
N THR A 375 4.39 31.48 5.81
CA THR A 375 5.60 32.21 5.40
C THR A 375 6.27 31.68 4.15
N SER A 376 5.94 30.47 3.71
CA SER A 376 6.50 29.86 2.51
C SER A 376 5.42 29.03 1.81
N GLU A 377 5.48 28.91 0.49
CA GLU A 377 4.62 28.03 -0.34
C GLU A 377 3.26 28.58 -0.83
N LEU A 378 2.86 29.82 -0.51
CA LEU A 378 1.58 30.37 -1.03
C LEU A 378 1.52 30.46 -2.56
N ASP A 379 2.51 31.09 -3.20
CA ASP A 379 2.48 31.30 -4.65
C ASP A 379 2.56 29.98 -5.44
N PRO A 380 3.45 29.01 -5.10
CA PRO A 380 3.44 27.70 -5.73
C PRO A 380 2.09 27.00 -5.65
N ILE A 381 1.43 27.00 -4.48
CA ILE A 381 0.14 26.33 -4.30
C ILE A 381 -0.94 27.02 -5.15
N ARG A 382 -1.00 28.36 -5.12
CA ARG A 382 -1.96 29.13 -5.92
C ARG A 382 -1.78 28.86 -7.41
N ASN A 383 -0.54 28.88 -7.89
CA ASN A 383 -0.24 28.70 -9.30
C ASN A 383 -0.53 27.27 -9.79
N VAL A 384 -0.29 26.26 -8.95
CA VAL A 384 -0.43 24.85 -9.36
C VAL A 384 -1.86 24.33 -9.16
N PHE A 385 -2.48 24.60 -8.02
CA PHE A 385 -3.77 24.03 -7.66
C PHE A 385 -4.95 24.96 -7.92
N SER A 386 -4.70 26.28 -8.06
CA SER A 386 -5.75 27.29 -8.30
C SER A 386 -6.93 27.16 -7.33
N CYS A 387 -6.64 27.01 -6.04
CA CYS A 387 -7.64 26.78 -5.00
C CYS A 387 -7.49 27.73 -3.80
N PRO A 388 -8.53 27.84 -2.95
CA PRO A 388 -8.41 28.50 -1.65
C PRO A 388 -7.32 27.85 -0.79
N ILE A 389 -6.57 28.66 -0.05
CA ILE A 389 -5.56 28.19 0.90
C ILE A 389 -6.03 28.48 2.32
N LEU A 390 -6.00 27.46 3.15
CA LEU A 390 -6.39 27.48 4.54
C LEU A 390 -5.17 27.23 5.43
N PHE A 391 -5.16 27.83 6.61
CA PHE A 391 -4.14 27.54 7.61
C PHE A 391 -4.60 26.48 8.60
N SER A 392 -3.68 25.57 8.92
CA SER A 392 -3.87 24.56 9.95
C SER A 392 -4.19 25.21 11.29
N LEU A 393 -5.47 25.17 11.68
CA LEU A 393 -5.94 25.73 12.95
C LEU A 393 -5.23 25.09 14.14
N TRP A 394 -4.92 23.79 14.03
CA TRP A 394 -4.15 23.09 15.03
C TRP A 394 -2.75 23.67 15.18
N HIS A 395 -2.05 23.91 14.07
CA HIS A 395 -0.70 24.47 14.09
C HIS A 395 -0.69 25.92 14.63
N ILE A 396 -1.67 26.74 14.23
CA ILE A 396 -1.89 28.09 14.77
C ILE A 396 -2.04 28.04 16.29
N ARG A 397 -3.02 27.26 16.79
CA ARG A 397 -3.31 27.15 18.23
C ARG A 397 -2.11 26.63 19.02
N ARG A 398 -1.41 25.62 18.50
CA ARG A 398 -0.20 25.05 19.11
C ARG A 398 0.91 26.09 19.22
N THR A 399 1.12 26.87 18.15
CA THR A 399 2.17 27.90 18.11
C THR A 399 1.86 29.08 19.02
N TRP A 400 0.59 29.48 19.10
CA TRP A 400 0.12 30.47 20.06
C TRP A 400 0.36 29.99 21.49
N LEU A 401 -0.13 28.80 21.84
CA LEU A 401 0.04 28.25 23.18
C LEU A 401 1.51 28.15 23.60
N LYS A 402 2.38 27.64 22.71
CA LYS A 402 3.83 27.55 22.95
C LYS A 402 4.44 28.91 23.26
N ASN A 403 4.06 29.95 22.52
CA ASN A 403 4.60 31.29 22.73
C ASN A 403 3.97 32.02 23.92
N ILE A 404 2.71 31.76 24.25
CA ILE A 404 2.07 32.25 25.48
C ILE A 404 2.83 31.70 26.69
N ILE A 405 3.04 30.38 26.76
CA ILE A 405 3.78 29.75 27.86
C ILE A 405 5.22 30.29 27.96
N LYS A 406 5.87 30.53 26.81
CA LYS A 406 7.26 31.01 26.79
C LYS A 406 7.40 32.50 27.15
N LYS A 407 6.40 33.33 26.84
CA LYS A 407 6.51 34.81 26.88
C LYS A 407 5.67 35.47 27.98
N CYS A 408 4.73 34.75 28.58
CA CYS A 408 3.93 35.19 29.72
C CYS A 408 4.26 34.31 30.93
N SER A 409 4.50 34.91 32.09
CA SER A 409 4.90 34.16 33.30
C SER A 409 3.72 33.69 34.16
N ASN A 410 2.59 34.42 34.15
CA ASN A 410 1.42 34.12 34.98
C ASN A 410 0.46 33.14 34.29
N THR A 411 0.17 32.00 34.94
CA THR A 411 -0.71 30.93 34.42
C THR A 411 -2.16 31.37 34.18
N GLU A 412 -2.71 32.26 34.99
CA GLU A 412 -4.07 32.79 34.82
C GLU A 412 -4.13 33.68 33.57
N VAL A 413 -3.15 34.59 33.44
CA VAL A 413 -3.00 35.44 32.24
C VAL A 413 -2.80 34.59 30.98
N GLN A 414 -1.97 33.54 31.04
CA GLN A 414 -1.80 32.60 29.92
C GLN A 414 -3.14 31.96 29.49
N ARG A 415 -3.95 31.52 30.47
CA ARG A 415 -5.26 30.91 30.21
C ARG A 415 -6.22 31.90 29.58
N GLU A 416 -6.28 33.13 30.09
CA GLU A 416 -7.19 34.15 29.57
C GLU A 416 -6.81 34.60 28.15
N ILE A 417 -5.52 34.83 27.89
CA ILE A 417 -5.02 35.15 26.53
C ILE A 417 -5.40 34.03 25.56
N PHE A 418 -5.13 32.77 25.91
CA PHE A 418 -5.46 31.65 25.04
C PHE A 418 -6.98 31.51 24.82
N THR A 419 -7.79 31.81 25.85
CA THR A 419 -9.25 31.82 25.75
C THR A 419 -9.75 32.92 24.81
N LYS A 420 -9.22 34.15 24.90
CA LYS A 420 -9.61 35.24 23.99
C LYS A 420 -9.17 34.99 22.55
N LEU A 421 -7.97 34.43 22.35
CA LEU A 421 -7.53 33.98 21.02
C LEU A 421 -8.44 32.89 20.45
N GLY A 422 -8.94 31.99 21.30
CA GLY A 422 -9.98 31.03 20.92
C GLY A 422 -11.26 31.71 20.44
N LYS A 423 -11.75 32.73 21.16
CA LYS A 423 -12.93 33.52 20.76
C LYS A 423 -12.70 34.24 19.43
N PHE A 424 -11.53 34.84 19.23
CA PHE A 424 -11.13 35.43 17.96
C PHE A 424 -11.23 34.42 16.81
N MET A 425 -10.70 33.21 16.97
CA MET A 425 -10.76 32.18 15.93
C MET A 425 -12.19 31.79 15.56
N TYR A 426 -13.10 31.70 16.54
CA TYR A 426 -14.51 31.42 16.26
C TYR A 426 -15.21 32.61 15.60
N SER A 427 -14.78 33.84 15.91
CA SER A 427 -15.38 35.04 15.32
C SER A 427 -15.12 35.19 13.81
N ILE A 428 -14.05 34.58 13.29
CA ILE A 428 -13.75 34.56 11.84
C ILE A 428 -14.92 33.95 11.05
N TRP A 429 -15.68 33.03 11.66
CA TRP A 429 -16.85 32.38 11.07
C TRP A 429 -18.18 33.02 11.49
N SER A 430 -18.13 34.23 12.06
CA SER A 430 -19.30 34.98 12.53
C SER A 430 -19.40 36.34 11.82
N GLU A 431 -20.58 36.97 11.84
CA GLU A 431 -20.79 38.31 11.28
C GLU A 431 -20.04 39.43 12.03
N LYS A 432 -19.45 39.15 13.20
CA LYS A 432 -18.74 40.15 14.00
C LYS A 432 -17.34 40.37 13.47
N ASN A 433 -16.91 41.64 13.41
CA ASN A 433 -15.56 42.00 13.00
C ASN A 433 -14.50 41.33 13.90
N PRO A 434 -13.69 40.40 13.38
CA PRO A 434 -12.69 39.70 14.19
C PRO A 434 -11.60 40.64 14.74
N MET A 435 -11.40 41.79 14.09
CA MET A 435 -10.38 42.77 14.49
C MET A 435 -10.70 43.44 15.83
N ASP A 436 -11.98 43.65 16.15
CA ASP A 436 -12.40 44.26 17.42
C ASP A 436 -11.96 43.39 18.61
N ILE A 437 -12.03 42.06 18.46
CA ILE A 437 -11.58 41.11 19.49
C ILE A 437 -10.06 41.14 19.66
N LEU A 438 -9.31 41.31 18.57
CA LEU A 438 -7.85 41.45 18.63
C LEU A 438 -7.44 42.78 19.28
N GLU A 439 -8.12 43.88 18.97
CA GLU A 439 -7.87 45.17 19.60
C GLU A 439 -8.14 45.12 21.11
N GLN A 440 -9.26 44.52 21.51
CA GLN A 440 -9.56 44.29 22.93
C GLN A 440 -8.50 43.42 23.60
N LEU A 441 -8.02 42.36 22.94
CA LEU A 441 -6.93 41.53 23.46
C LEU A 441 -5.64 42.34 23.67
N PHE A 442 -5.31 43.26 22.76
CA PHE A 442 -4.12 44.10 22.89
C PHE A 442 -4.24 45.14 24.01
N GLN A 443 -5.45 45.63 24.30
CA GLN A 443 -5.71 46.55 25.40
C GLN A 443 -5.66 45.83 26.75
N ASP A 444 -6.36 44.70 26.86
CA ASP A 444 -6.52 43.98 28.12
C ASP A 444 -5.23 43.33 28.63
N PHE A 445 -4.26 43.06 27.75
CA PHE A 445 -2.98 42.43 28.09
C PHE A 445 -1.77 43.27 27.66
N VAL A 446 -1.91 44.60 27.66
CA VAL A 446 -0.84 45.54 27.26
C VAL A 446 0.45 45.37 28.09
N ASP A 447 0.31 44.92 29.34
CA ASP A 447 1.39 44.61 30.29
C ASP A 447 2.20 43.37 29.87
N GLN A 448 1.62 42.46 29.08
CA GLN A 448 2.27 41.27 28.51
C GLN A 448 3.11 41.61 27.27
N THR A 449 3.90 42.67 27.37
CA THR A 449 4.65 43.34 26.29
C THR A 449 5.38 42.38 25.34
N THR A 450 6.10 41.39 25.87
CA THR A 450 6.87 40.43 25.08
C THR A 450 5.99 39.56 24.18
N PHE A 451 4.82 39.13 24.67
CA PHE A 451 3.87 38.35 23.88
C PHE A 451 3.17 39.23 22.85
N ILE A 452 2.71 40.42 23.24
CA ILE A 452 1.98 41.34 22.35
C ILE A 452 2.85 41.79 21.18
N GLN A 453 4.11 42.16 21.44
CA GLN A 453 5.07 42.53 20.37
C GLN A 453 5.32 41.37 19.40
N TYR A 454 5.48 40.15 19.92
CA TYR A 454 5.59 38.94 19.10
C TYR A 454 4.33 38.71 18.26
N PHE A 455 3.14 38.80 18.86
CA PHE A 455 1.89 38.52 18.17
C PHE A 455 1.63 39.55 17.06
N LYS A 456 1.85 40.85 17.35
CA LYS A 456 1.73 41.94 16.37
C LYS A 456 2.71 41.80 15.21
N SER A 457 3.97 41.47 15.49
CA SER A 457 4.98 41.36 14.43
C SER A 457 4.81 40.10 13.56
N PHE A 458 4.44 38.97 14.18
CA PHE A 458 4.40 37.68 13.48
C PHE A 458 3.02 37.31 12.95
N TRP A 459 1.96 37.42 13.75
CA TRP A 459 0.63 36.89 13.43
C TRP A 459 -0.29 37.89 12.74
N VAL A 460 -0.28 39.16 13.14
CA VAL A 460 -1.18 40.17 12.53
C VAL A 460 -1.01 40.27 11.01
N PRO A 461 0.22 40.30 10.43
CA PRO A 461 0.39 40.32 8.97
C PRO A 461 -0.14 39.07 8.27
N LYS A 462 -0.12 37.92 8.96
CA LYS A 462 -0.59 36.61 8.44
C LYS A 462 -2.12 36.50 8.49
N LEU A 463 -2.72 37.00 9.56
CA LEU A 463 -4.18 37.00 9.75
C LEU A 463 -4.86 37.99 8.79
N GLY A 464 -4.26 39.16 8.56
CA GLY A 464 -4.80 40.16 7.64
C GLY A 464 -4.83 39.75 6.16
N LYS A 465 -3.98 38.80 5.73
CA LYS A 465 -4.02 38.21 4.38
C LYS A 465 -5.17 37.21 4.22
N ASN A 466 -5.44 36.41 5.24
CA ASN A 466 -6.52 35.41 5.22
C ASN A 466 -7.93 36.00 5.13
N LEU A 467 -8.17 37.11 5.82
CA LEU A 467 -9.49 37.73 5.89
C LEU A 467 -9.91 38.43 4.58
N ARG A 468 -9.01 38.57 3.61
CA ARG A 468 -9.30 39.17 2.29
C ARG A 468 -9.43 38.14 1.16
N ASP A 469 -9.07 36.88 1.40
CA ASP A 469 -9.08 35.80 0.41
C ASP A 469 -10.32 34.88 0.54
N VAL A 470 -11.32 35.30 1.34
CA VAL A 470 -12.61 34.58 1.54
C VAL A 470 -13.76 35.24 0.74
N ASP A 471 -13.48 36.32 0.00
CA ASP A 471 -14.42 36.96 -0.93
C ASP A 471 -14.23 36.46 -2.38
#